data_AF-A0ABD1MFX6-F1
#
_entry.id   AF-A0ABD1MFX6-F1
#
_cell.length_a   1.000
_cell.length_b   1.000
_cell.length_c   1.000
_cell.angle_alpha   90.00
_cell.angle_beta   90.00
_cell.angle_gamma   90.00
#
_symmetry.space_group_name_H-M   'P 1'
#
loop_
_entity.id
_entity.type
_entity.pdbx_description
1 polymer ?
#
loop_
_entity_poly.entity_id
_entity_poly.type
_entity_poly.pdbx_seq_one_letter_code
_entity_poly.pdbx_strand_id
1 'polypeptide(L)'
;MLTKSIEDLCLVEQFCQLLKQYAKSCFSWDNGFLTHLDLSYFGYQGKIPPQIGNLSNLVYLDLSYTAYRTMPSQIGNLPNLVYLYLENSRFRHLKFLNLQENNLNGFTSNSLGNLTSLVGLDLSLSDQFEGTILTYLGKVCNLRDIVFSGLKLNQVNEILQILAPFISHGLTILDVSSTQLSSNLTDQIGDFHNIVELNFFDNEISDSLPRSFVTLSSLKYLN
;
A
#
# COMPACT_ATOMS: atom_id res chain seq x y z
N MET A 1 -21.51 17.06 -16.19
CA MET A 1 -22.06 15.73 -16.50
C MET A 1 -22.20 14.98 -15.18
N LEU A 2 -23.44 14.65 -14.83
CA LEU A 2 -24.00 14.02 -13.62
C LEU A 2 -23.03 13.67 -12.46
N THR A 3 -22.78 14.64 -11.58
CA THR A 3 -22.48 14.40 -10.16
C THR A 3 -23.75 13.86 -9.50
N LYS A 4 -23.82 12.55 -9.22
CA LYS A 4 -24.80 12.04 -8.25
C LYS A 4 -24.20 12.22 -6.86
N SER A 5 -24.56 13.32 -6.20
CA SER A 5 -24.44 13.42 -4.74
C SER A 5 -25.32 12.31 -4.14
N ILE A 6 -24.74 11.50 -3.26
CA ILE A 6 -25.42 10.44 -2.53
C ILE A 6 -26.23 11.11 -1.41
N GLU A 7 -27.38 11.69 -1.76
CA GLU A 7 -28.37 12.20 -0.76
C GLU A 7 -29.54 11.24 -0.53
N ASP A 8 -29.59 10.09 -1.19
CA ASP A 8 -30.66 9.11 -1.00
C ASP A 8 -30.28 8.02 0.01
N LEU A 9 -30.48 8.31 1.31
CA LEU A 9 -30.47 7.33 2.42
C LEU A 9 -31.35 6.07 2.14
N CYS A 10 -32.34 6.18 1.24
CA CYS A 10 -33.20 5.07 0.84
C CYS A 10 -32.50 4.05 -0.09
N LEU A 11 -31.50 4.49 -0.88
CA LEU A 11 -30.70 3.61 -1.73
C LEU A 11 -29.68 2.80 -0.93
N VAL A 12 -29.18 3.33 0.20
CA VAL A 12 -28.18 2.67 1.04
C VAL A 12 -28.77 1.50 1.84
N GLU A 13 -30.00 1.64 2.36
CA GLU A 13 -30.73 0.50 2.95
C GLU A 13 -31.06 -0.57 1.91
N GLN A 14 -31.45 -0.19 0.70
CA GLN A 14 -31.63 -1.13 -0.41
C GLN A 14 -30.30 -1.77 -0.82
N PHE A 15 -29.18 -1.05 -0.83
CA PHE A 15 -27.85 -1.58 -1.15
C PHE A 15 -27.35 -2.57 -0.08
N CYS A 16 -27.63 -2.30 1.20
CA CYS A 16 -27.37 -3.23 2.30
C CYS A 16 -28.30 -4.45 2.28
N GLN A 17 -29.57 -4.30 1.89
CA GLN A 17 -30.48 -5.42 1.64
C GLN A 17 -30.05 -6.22 0.40
N LEU A 18 -29.50 -5.57 -0.64
CA LEU A 18 -28.87 -6.20 -1.79
C LEU A 18 -27.62 -6.99 -1.36
N LEU A 19 -26.73 -6.44 -0.55
CA LEU A 19 -25.60 -7.22 -0.02
C LEU A 19 -26.06 -8.44 0.82
N LYS A 20 -27.19 -8.33 1.55
CA LYS A 20 -27.81 -9.45 2.29
C LYS A 20 -28.49 -10.49 1.40
N GLN A 21 -29.13 -10.09 0.31
CA GLN A 21 -29.87 -10.99 -0.60
C GLN A 21 -28.96 -11.60 -1.69
N TYR A 22 -27.90 -10.89 -2.10
CA TYR A 22 -27.05 -11.22 -3.25
C TYR A 22 -25.67 -11.78 -2.87
N ALA A 23 -25.31 -11.83 -1.58
CA ALA A 23 -24.21 -12.69 -1.10
C ALA A 23 -24.47 -14.20 -1.36
N LYS A 24 -25.66 -14.56 -1.84
CA LYS A 24 -26.03 -15.91 -2.32
C LYS A 24 -26.15 -16.03 -3.84
N SER A 25 -26.03 -14.96 -4.64
CA SER A 25 -26.23 -15.03 -6.10
C SER A 25 -25.24 -14.16 -6.88
N CYS A 26 -24.67 -14.76 -7.94
CA CYS A 26 -23.69 -14.22 -8.87
C CYS A 26 -24.11 -12.88 -9.51
N PHE A 27 -23.80 -11.74 -8.88
CA PHE A 27 -23.77 -10.45 -9.57
C PHE A 27 -22.33 -9.99 -9.80
N SER A 28 -22.04 -9.64 -11.05
CA SER A 28 -20.85 -8.91 -11.45
C SER A 28 -20.86 -7.54 -10.78
N TRP A 29 -19.77 -7.19 -10.10
CA TRP A 29 -19.56 -5.83 -9.57
C TRP A 29 -19.23 -4.84 -10.69
N ASP A 30 -18.80 -5.36 -11.84
CA ASP A 30 -18.49 -4.56 -13.01
C ASP A 30 -19.80 -4.16 -13.72
N ASN A 31 -20.28 -2.98 -13.36
CA ASN A 31 -21.39 -2.32 -14.05
C ASN A 31 -20.88 -1.41 -15.17
N GLY A 32 -19.56 -1.35 -15.42
CA GLY A 32 -18.94 -0.48 -16.41
C GLY A 32 -18.97 1.03 -16.08
N PHE A 33 -19.63 1.48 -15.01
CA PHE A 33 -19.81 2.91 -14.72
C PHE A 33 -19.41 3.36 -13.32
N LEU A 34 -19.12 2.42 -12.41
CA LEU A 34 -18.87 2.79 -11.02
C LEU A 34 -17.47 3.40 -10.88
N THR A 35 -17.42 4.72 -10.65
CA THR A 35 -16.18 5.48 -10.47
C THR A 35 -15.94 5.89 -9.02
N HIS A 36 -16.97 5.93 -8.18
CA HIS A 36 -16.88 6.33 -6.78
C HIS A 36 -17.63 5.34 -5.90
N LEU A 37 -16.95 4.78 -4.91
CA LEU A 37 -17.51 3.86 -3.92
C LEU A 37 -17.13 4.31 -2.51
N ASP A 38 -18.11 4.82 -1.78
CA ASP A 38 -17.97 5.17 -0.37
C ASP A 38 -18.60 4.08 0.51
N LEU A 39 -17.75 3.38 1.26
CA LEU A 39 -18.12 2.42 2.29
C LEU A 39 -17.65 2.88 3.68
N SER A 40 -17.43 4.17 3.88
CA SER A 40 -17.05 4.73 5.17
C SER A 40 -18.18 4.71 6.19
N TYR A 41 -17.84 4.70 7.49
CA TYR A 41 -18.78 4.70 8.62
C TYR A 41 -19.80 3.54 8.64
N PHE A 42 -19.67 2.55 7.76
CA PHE A 42 -20.50 1.36 7.82
C PHE A 42 -20.03 0.45 8.96
N GLY A 43 -20.89 0.26 9.96
CA GLY A 43 -20.69 -0.68 11.08
C GLY A 43 -20.73 -2.16 10.68
N TYR A 44 -20.63 -2.47 9.38
CA TYR A 44 -20.67 -3.82 8.85
C TYR A 44 -19.37 -4.56 9.18
N GLN A 45 -19.52 -5.78 9.72
CA GLN A 45 -18.41 -6.64 10.17
C GLN A 45 -18.06 -7.76 9.19
N GLY A 46 -18.65 -7.75 7.98
CA GLY A 46 -18.32 -8.74 6.95
C GLY A 46 -16.95 -8.52 6.33
N LYS A 47 -16.68 -9.18 5.20
CA LYS A 47 -15.44 -9.02 4.44
C LYS A 47 -15.73 -8.20 3.19
N ILE A 48 -14.78 -7.35 2.78
CA ILE A 48 -14.82 -6.77 1.44
C ILE A 48 -14.57 -7.93 0.46
N PRO A 49 -15.48 -8.19 -0.49
CA PRO A 49 -15.35 -9.32 -1.39
C PRO A 49 -14.25 -9.07 -2.44
N PRO A 50 -13.54 -10.11 -2.90
CA PRO A 50 -12.45 -9.98 -3.86
C PRO A 50 -12.89 -9.38 -5.21
N GLN A 51 -14.19 -9.45 -5.54
CA GLN A 51 -14.79 -8.85 -6.72
C GLN A 51 -14.66 -7.32 -6.77
N ILE A 52 -14.27 -6.67 -5.66
CA ILE A 52 -13.92 -5.24 -5.68
C ILE A 52 -12.85 -4.93 -6.73
N GLY A 53 -11.90 -5.84 -6.97
CA GLY A 53 -10.86 -5.68 -8.01
C GLY A 53 -11.38 -5.73 -9.46
N ASN A 54 -12.66 -6.06 -9.67
CA ASN A 54 -13.26 -6.02 -11.02
C ASN A 54 -13.81 -4.62 -11.35
N LEU A 55 -13.79 -3.67 -10.42
CA LEU A 55 -14.27 -2.32 -10.63
C LEU A 55 -13.26 -1.50 -11.44
N SER A 56 -13.09 -1.85 -12.71
CA SER A 56 -12.06 -1.31 -13.60
C SER A 56 -12.12 0.21 -13.76
N ASN A 57 -13.29 0.83 -13.60
CA ASN A 57 -13.48 2.28 -13.68
C ASN A 57 -13.44 2.99 -12.33
N LEU A 58 -13.17 2.28 -11.23
CA LEU A 58 -13.19 2.89 -9.89
C LEU A 58 -12.01 3.84 -9.71
N VAL A 59 -12.33 5.09 -9.39
CA VAL A 59 -11.38 6.19 -9.14
C VAL A 59 -11.30 6.51 -7.65
N TYR A 60 -12.38 6.32 -6.90
CA TYR A 60 -12.47 6.66 -5.48
C TYR A 60 -13.02 5.47 -4.67
N LEU A 61 -12.31 5.09 -3.61
CA LEU A 61 -12.70 4.09 -2.62
C LEU A 61 -12.48 4.60 -1.20
N ASP A 62 -13.56 4.79 -0.44
CA ASP A 62 -13.48 5.10 0.99
C ASP A 62 -13.89 3.89 1.84
N LEU A 63 -12.98 3.42 2.68
CA LEU A 63 -13.17 2.34 3.66
C LEU A 63 -13.00 2.84 5.10
N SER A 64 -12.98 4.15 5.32
CA SER A 64 -12.67 4.78 6.59
C SER A 64 -13.75 4.53 7.64
N TYR A 65 -13.35 4.47 8.91
CA TYR A 65 -14.27 4.29 10.03
C TYR A 65 -15.12 3.00 9.93
N THR A 66 -14.58 1.97 9.28
CA THR A 66 -15.26 0.68 9.12
C THR A 66 -14.79 -0.38 10.12
N ALA A 67 -15.63 -1.39 10.34
CA ALA A 67 -15.30 -2.54 11.18
C ALA A 67 -14.64 -3.71 10.39
N TYR A 68 -14.26 -3.49 9.13
CA TYR A 68 -13.58 -4.49 8.31
C TYR A 68 -12.27 -4.94 8.95
N ARG A 69 -12.04 -6.26 8.97
CA ARG A 69 -10.85 -6.87 9.57
C ARG A 69 -9.79 -7.29 8.54
N THR A 70 -10.20 -7.46 7.29
CA THR A 70 -9.37 -7.97 6.19
C THR A 70 -9.55 -7.12 4.95
N MET A 71 -8.44 -6.76 4.31
CA MET A 71 -8.43 -6.16 2.97
C MET A 71 -8.24 -7.26 1.93
N PRO A 72 -9.09 -7.36 0.90
CA PRO A 72 -8.83 -8.26 -0.23
C PRO A 72 -7.63 -7.74 -1.01
N SER A 73 -6.70 -8.62 -1.37
CA SER A 73 -5.52 -8.26 -2.17
C SER A 73 -5.88 -7.71 -3.55
N GLN A 74 -7.09 -8.02 -4.03
CA GLN A 74 -7.64 -7.56 -5.31
C GLN A 74 -7.87 -6.05 -5.39
N ILE A 75 -7.75 -5.29 -4.30
CA ILE A 75 -7.71 -3.81 -4.38
C ILE A 75 -6.50 -3.33 -5.20
N GLY A 76 -5.39 -4.08 -5.19
CA GLY A 76 -4.26 -3.80 -6.08
C GLY A 76 -4.58 -3.95 -7.57
N ASN A 77 -5.70 -4.58 -7.94
CA ASN A 77 -6.11 -4.77 -9.33
C ASN A 77 -7.02 -3.63 -9.86
N LEU A 78 -7.09 -2.49 -9.19
CA LEU A 78 -7.95 -1.36 -9.57
C LEU A 78 -7.17 -0.34 -10.41
N PRO A 79 -7.15 -0.46 -11.75
CA PRO A 79 -6.18 0.26 -12.60
C PRO A 79 -6.39 1.78 -12.63
N ASN A 80 -7.58 2.26 -12.24
CA ASN A 80 -7.93 3.67 -12.25
C ASN A 80 -8.07 4.25 -10.84
N LEU A 81 -7.74 3.50 -9.78
CA LEU A 81 -7.93 3.98 -8.42
C LEU A 81 -6.97 5.11 -8.12
N VAL A 82 -7.54 6.26 -7.76
CA VAL A 82 -6.82 7.48 -7.43
C VAL A 82 -6.91 7.78 -5.95
N TYR A 83 -8.09 7.61 -5.36
CA TYR A 83 -8.32 7.92 -3.95
C TYR A 83 -8.64 6.66 -3.16
N LEU A 84 -7.81 6.34 -2.17
CA LEU A 84 -8.05 5.25 -1.23
C LEU A 84 -7.96 5.78 0.21
N TYR A 85 -9.10 5.80 0.90
CA TYR A 85 -9.18 6.25 2.29
C TYR A 85 -9.38 5.06 3.22
N LEU A 86 -8.46 4.91 4.19
CA LEU A 86 -8.44 3.81 5.16
C LEU A 86 -8.48 4.30 6.61
N GLU A 87 -8.84 5.57 6.83
CA GLU A 87 -8.69 6.22 8.13
C GLU A 87 -9.51 5.49 9.20
N ASN A 88 -8.95 5.28 10.40
CA ASN A 88 -9.64 4.63 11.51
C ASN A 88 -10.25 3.25 11.19
N SER A 89 -9.71 2.53 10.21
CA SER A 89 -10.12 1.17 9.87
C SER A 89 -9.50 0.10 10.78
N ARG A 90 -10.15 -1.06 10.92
CA ARG A 90 -9.71 -2.16 11.80
C ARG A 90 -8.96 -3.29 11.10
N PHE A 91 -8.17 -2.98 10.08
CA PHE A 91 -7.32 -3.93 9.32
C PHE A 91 -6.12 -4.49 10.11
N ARG A 92 -6.29 -4.74 11.41
CA ARG A 92 -5.25 -5.25 12.34
C ARG A 92 -4.77 -6.67 12.04
N HIS A 93 -5.31 -7.35 11.04
CA HIS A 93 -4.86 -8.68 10.60
C HIS A 93 -4.32 -8.68 9.18
N LEU A 94 -4.28 -7.52 8.53
CA LEU A 94 -3.73 -7.41 7.19
C LEU A 94 -2.22 -7.68 7.24
N LYS A 95 -1.78 -8.71 6.51
CA LYS A 95 -0.37 -9.10 6.44
C LYS A 95 0.33 -8.61 5.18
N PHE A 96 -0.41 -8.49 4.08
CA PHE A 96 0.13 -8.06 2.81
C PHE A 96 -0.79 -7.01 2.20
N LEU A 97 -0.21 -5.88 1.79
CA LEU A 97 -0.91 -4.81 1.10
C LEU A 97 -0.15 -4.56 -0.20
N ASN A 98 -0.80 -4.86 -1.33
CA ASN A 98 -0.29 -4.54 -2.65
C ASN A 98 -1.20 -3.45 -3.23
N LEU A 99 -0.59 -2.32 -3.55
CA LEU A 99 -1.19 -1.18 -4.22
C LEU A 99 -0.36 -0.79 -5.45
N GLN A 100 0.33 -1.74 -6.07
CA GLN A 100 1.13 -1.50 -7.28
C GLN A 100 0.29 -0.88 -8.39
N GLU A 101 0.89 -0.04 -9.23
CA GLU A 101 0.26 0.54 -10.42
C GLU A 101 -1.03 1.37 -10.14
N ASN A 102 -1.24 1.80 -8.89
CA ASN A 102 -2.34 2.70 -8.54
C ASN A 102 -1.86 4.16 -8.55
N ASN A 103 -2.66 5.06 -9.13
CA ASN A 103 -2.34 6.49 -9.16
C ASN A 103 -2.85 7.20 -7.91
N LEU A 104 -2.38 6.75 -6.72
CA LEU A 104 -2.90 7.08 -5.39
C LEU A 104 -2.75 8.56 -4.95
N ASN A 105 -3.31 9.50 -5.70
CA ASN A 105 -3.39 10.90 -5.27
C ASN A 105 -4.25 11.00 -4.01
N GLY A 106 -3.65 11.40 -2.89
CA GLY A 106 -4.36 11.62 -1.64
C GLY A 106 -4.56 10.37 -0.77
N PHE A 107 -3.86 9.26 -1.04
CA PHE A 107 -3.74 8.19 -0.05
C PHE A 107 -3.13 8.75 1.24
N THR A 108 -3.91 8.74 2.32
CA THR A 108 -3.49 9.37 3.57
C THR A 108 -2.53 8.45 4.31
N SER A 109 -1.26 8.86 4.32
CA SER A 109 -0.14 8.13 4.92
C SER A 109 -0.32 7.80 6.41
N ASN A 110 -1.13 8.57 7.14
CA ASN A 110 -1.48 8.28 8.54
C ASN A 110 -2.16 6.92 8.74
N SER A 111 -2.86 6.41 7.74
CA SER A 111 -3.61 5.17 7.81
C SER A 111 -2.71 3.93 7.71
N LEU A 112 -1.54 4.02 7.05
CA LEU A 112 -0.55 2.93 7.03
C LEU A 112 -0.06 2.60 8.44
N GLY A 113 0.11 3.61 9.28
CA GLY A 113 0.55 3.41 10.67
C GLY A 113 -0.44 2.60 11.52
N ASN A 114 -1.69 2.43 11.07
CA ASN A 114 -2.69 1.59 11.74
C ASN A 114 -2.61 0.10 11.32
N LEU A 115 -1.87 -0.22 10.25
CA LEU A 115 -1.71 -1.57 9.72
C LEU A 115 -0.61 -2.34 10.48
N THR A 116 -0.60 -2.30 11.80
CA THR A 116 0.53 -2.78 12.62
C THR A 116 0.89 -4.26 12.48
N SER A 117 0.04 -5.07 11.84
CA SER A 117 0.29 -6.50 11.53
C SER A 117 0.85 -6.74 10.13
N LEU A 118 1.10 -5.69 9.36
CA LEU A 118 1.60 -5.78 8.00
C LEU A 118 3.02 -6.36 8.00
N VAL A 119 3.22 -7.34 7.14
CA VAL A 119 4.48 -8.06 6.91
C VAL A 119 5.06 -7.65 5.56
N GLY A 120 4.23 -7.56 4.51
CA GLY A 120 4.65 -7.13 3.19
C GLY A 120 3.87 -5.91 2.69
N LEU A 121 4.58 -4.97 2.09
CA LEU A 121 4.02 -3.77 1.49
C LEU A 121 4.63 -3.57 0.10
N ASP A 122 3.76 -3.56 -0.91
CA ASP A 122 4.12 -3.28 -2.29
C ASP A 122 3.36 -2.05 -2.77
N LEU A 123 4.12 -1.02 -3.14
CA LEU A 123 3.62 0.27 -3.60
C LEU A 123 4.18 0.62 -4.99
N SER A 124 4.76 -0.36 -5.69
CA SER A 124 5.52 -0.16 -6.92
C SER A 124 4.73 0.63 -7.98
N LEU A 125 5.43 1.43 -8.80
CA LEU A 125 4.87 2.19 -9.92
C LEU A 125 3.78 3.23 -9.53
N SER A 126 3.72 3.63 -8.27
CA SER A 126 2.82 4.70 -7.83
C SER A 126 3.45 6.08 -8.06
N ASP A 127 2.96 6.82 -9.06
CA ASP A 127 3.56 8.07 -9.58
C ASP A 127 3.58 9.27 -8.62
N GLN A 128 2.90 9.18 -7.46
CA GLN A 128 2.63 10.31 -6.55
C GLN A 128 3.15 10.06 -5.13
N PHE A 129 4.10 9.15 -4.97
CA PHE A 129 4.74 8.89 -3.70
C PHE A 129 5.66 10.04 -3.27
N GLU A 130 5.13 10.93 -2.43
CA GLU A 130 5.95 11.87 -1.66
C GLU A 130 6.49 11.18 -0.39
N GLY A 131 7.72 11.49 0.02
CA GLY A 131 8.42 10.86 1.15
C GLY A 131 7.68 10.92 2.50
N THR A 132 6.60 11.69 2.62
CA THR A 132 5.76 11.77 3.82
C THR A 132 5.17 10.42 4.25
N ILE A 133 4.96 9.49 3.32
CA ILE A 133 4.45 8.15 3.62
C ILE A 133 5.38 7.30 4.49
N LEU A 134 6.68 7.56 4.37
CA LEU A 134 7.74 6.84 5.08
C LEU A 134 7.67 7.10 6.58
N THR A 135 7.26 8.32 6.99
CA THR A 135 7.16 8.70 8.40
C THR A 135 6.17 7.84 9.19
N TYR A 136 5.21 7.20 8.51
CA TYR A 136 4.23 6.32 9.14
C TYR A 136 4.61 4.84 9.06
N LEU A 137 5.55 4.46 8.19
CA LEU A 137 6.12 3.10 8.17
C LEU A 137 6.84 2.78 9.49
N GLY A 138 7.32 3.80 10.19
CA GLY A 138 7.89 3.65 11.53
C GLY A 138 6.92 3.08 12.59
N LYS A 139 5.61 3.13 12.34
CA LYS A 139 4.58 2.53 13.22
C LYS A 139 4.28 1.07 12.87
N VAL A 140 4.83 0.55 11.79
CA VAL A 140 4.55 -0.77 11.23
C VAL A 140 5.74 -1.71 11.44
N CYS A 141 6.12 -1.92 12.70
CA CYS A 141 7.34 -2.65 13.10
C CYS A 141 7.40 -4.14 12.67
N ASN A 142 6.27 -4.70 12.21
CA ASN A 142 6.19 -6.07 11.72
C ASN A 142 6.55 -6.22 10.24
N LEU A 143 6.81 -5.11 9.52
CA LEU A 143 7.22 -5.18 8.12
C LEU A 143 8.52 -5.98 7.96
N ARG A 144 8.52 -6.82 6.94
CA ARG A 144 9.61 -7.72 6.53
C ARG A 144 9.91 -7.52 5.05
N ASP A 145 8.89 -7.28 4.24
CA ASP A 145 9.04 -7.16 2.79
C ASP A 145 8.53 -5.79 2.34
N ILE A 146 9.40 -5.02 1.69
CA ILE A 146 9.06 -3.71 1.11
C ILE A 146 9.46 -3.70 -0.35
N VAL A 147 8.48 -3.40 -1.21
CA VAL A 147 8.66 -3.28 -2.66
C VAL A 147 8.18 -1.91 -3.12
N PHE A 148 9.13 -1.07 -3.50
CA PHE A 148 8.98 0.33 -3.91
C PHE A 148 9.55 0.55 -5.32
N SER A 149 9.52 -0.49 -6.16
CA SER A 149 10.07 -0.41 -7.51
C SER A 149 9.36 0.67 -8.35
N GLY A 150 10.11 1.46 -9.09
CA GLY A 150 9.54 2.50 -9.97
C GLY A 150 8.96 3.72 -9.24
N LEU A 151 9.14 3.83 -7.92
CA LEU A 151 8.75 5.03 -7.17
C LEU A 151 9.75 6.17 -7.38
N LYS A 152 9.27 7.41 -7.49
CA LYS A 152 10.13 8.61 -7.53
C LYS A 152 10.67 8.94 -6.14
N LEU A 153 11.69 8.20 -5.71
CA LEU A 153 12.32 8.37 -4.40
C LEU A 153 13.43 9.41 -4.51
N ASN A 154 13.09 10.68 -4.26
CA ASN A 154 14.03 11.78 -4.39
C ASN A 154 15.30 11.62 -3.52
N GLN A 155 15.23 10.89 -2.39
CA GLN A 155 16.36 10.63 -1.48
C GLN A 155 16.25 9.27 -0.78
N VAL A 156 16.88 8.20 -1.30
CA VAL A 156 16.89 6.89 -0.61
C VAL A 156 17.53 6.94 0.77
N ASN A 157 18.49 7.83 0.98
CA ASN A 157 19.14 7.97 2.28
C ASN A 157 18.15 8.50 3.33
N GLU A 158 17.19 9.34 2.95
CA GLU A 158 16.10 9.77 3.82
C GLU A 158 15.18 8.58 4.17
N ILE A 159 14.92 7.69 3.21
CA ILE A 159 14.17 6.45 3.45
C ILE A 159 14.88 5.57 4.45
N LEU A 160 16.18 5.30 4.24
CA LEU A 160 16.96 4.49 5.16
C LEU A 160 17.02 5.12 6.56
N GLN A 161 17.15 6.45 6.64
CA GLN A 161 17.09 7.20 7.90
C GLN A 161 15.77 7.04 8.63
N ILE A 162 14.66 7.11 7.89
CA ILE A 162 13.32 6.98 8.46
C ILE A 162 13.04 5.54 8.86
N LEU A 163 13.44 4.55 8.05
CA LEU A 163 13.10 3.13 8.26
C LEU A 163 14.01 2.45 9.29
N ALA A 164 15.30 2.79 9.31
CA ALA A 164 16.28 2.09 10.13
C ALA A 164 15.91 2.02 11.62
N PRO A 165 15.44 3.08 12.29
CA PRO A 165 15.06 3.00 13.71
C PRO A 165 13.91 2.04 14.02
N PHE A 166 13.05 1.74 13.04
CA PHE A 166 11.78 1.06 13.32
C PHE A 166 11.67 -0.33 12.72
N ILE A 167 12.34 -0.61 11.60
CA ILE A 167 12.16 -1.89 10.88
C ILE A 167 13.47 -2.57 10.47
N SER A 168 14.64 -1.95 10.69
CA SER A 168 15.95 -2.54 10.35
C SER A 168 16.16 -3.96 10.92
N HIS A 169 15.71 -4.15 12.16
CA HIS A 169 15.81 -5.42 12.88
C HIS A 169 14.93 -6.54 12.32
N GLY A 170 14.01 -6.23 11.39
CA GLY A 170 13.07 -7.20 10.84
C GLY A 170 13.12 -7.32 9.32
N LEU A 171 13.52 -6.27 8.60
CA LEU A 171 13.41 -6.23 7.14
C LEU A 171 14.25 -7.32 6.48
N THR A 172 13.62 -8.11 5.61
CA THR A 172 14.20 -9.23 4.85
C THR A 172 14.29 -8.94 3.36
N ILE A 173 13.34 -8.20 2.80
CA ILE A 173 13.31 -7.83 1.39
C ILE A 173 13.17 -6.32 1.28
N LEU A 174 14.07 -5.69 0.54
CA LEU A 174 13.99 -4.29 0.14
C LEU A 174 14.23 -4.19 -1.36
N ASP A 175 13.16 -3.87 -2.10
CA ASP A 175 13.23 -3.53 -3.51
C ASP A 175 12.93 -2.05 -3.70
N VAL A 176 13.91 -1.32 -4.22
CA VAL A 176 13.82 0.08 -4.64
C VAL A 176 14.44 0.25 -6.04
N SER A 177 14.26 -0.76 -6.88
CA SER A 177 14.69 -0.74 -8.29
C SER A 177 13.96 0.33 -9.09
N SER A 178 14.60 0.91 -10.11
CA SER A 178 14.00 1.94 -10.98
C SER A 178 13.48 3.17 -10.19
N THR A 179 14.11 3.53 -9.07
CA THR A 179 13.67 4.66 -8.24
C THR A 179 14.45 5.95 -8.46
N GLN A 180 15.23 6.00 -9.56
CA GLN A 180 16.06 7.15 -9.96
C GLN A 180 17.12 7.53 -8.92
N LEU A 181 17.66 6.55 -8.19
CA LEU A 181 18.69 6.82 -7.18
C LEU A 181 19.98 7.25 -7.88
N SER A 182 20.28 8.54 -7.84
CA SER A 182 21.46 9.16 -8.46
C SER A 182 22.59 9.46 -7.48
N SER A 183 22.41 9.12 -6.20
CA SER A 183 23.39 9.35 -5.12
C SER A 183 23.84 8.06 -4.47
N ASN A 184 25.00 8.09 -3.81
CA ASN A 184 25.52 6.94 -3.06
C ASN A 184 24.60 6.54 -1.91
N LEU A 185 24.49 5.22 -1.72
CA LEU A 185 23.97 4.65 -0.48
C LEU A 185 24.89 5.07 0.68
N THR A 186 24.29 5.56 1.76
CA THR A 186 25.01 5.87 3.01
C THR A 186 25.32 4.59 3.79
N ASP A 187 26.21 4.70 4.79
CA ASP A 187 26.54 3.57 5.65
C ASP A 187 25.35 3.02 6.48
N GLN A 188 24.23 3.73 6.46
CA GLN A 188 23.00 3.35 7.15
C GLN A 188 22.34 2.09 6.56
N ILE A 189 22.65 1.73 5.30
CA ILE A 189 22.21 0.44 4.77
C ILE A 189 22.72 -0.73 5.62
N GLY A 190 23.85 -0.56 6.31
CA GLY A 190 24.42 -1.56 7.20
C GLY A 190 23.60 -1.88 8.45
N ASP A 191 22.63 -1.04 8.83
CA ASP A 191 21.75 -1.29 9.98
C ASP A 191 20.79 -2.46 9.72
N PHE A 192 20.54 -2.78 8.45
CA PHE A 192 19.55 -3.77 8.02
C PHE A 192 20.15 -5.18 7.92
N HIS A 193 20.71 -5.68 9.03
CA HIS A 193 21.46 -6.95 9.09
C HIS A 193 20.69 -8.22 8.66
N ASN A 194 19.36 -8.16 8.64
CA ASN A 194 18.47 -9.26 8.31
C ASN A 194 18.02 -9.27 6.84
N ILE A 195 18.44 -8.29 6.03
CA ILE A 195 18.13 -8.28 4.61
C ILE A 195 18.71 -9.52 3.93
N VAL A 196 17.83 -10.25 3.26
CA VAL A 196 18.14 -11.42 2.44
C VAL A 196 18.18 -11.04 0.97
N GLU A 197 17.30 -10.14 0.55
CA GLU A 197 17.19 -9.66 -0.83
C GLU A 197 17.18 -8.14 -0.86
N LEU A 198 18.11 -7.59 -1.65
CA LEU A 198 18.30 -6.17 -1.81
C LEU A 198 18.35 -5.84 -3.30
N ASN A 199 17.37 -5.10 -3.79
CA ASN A 199 17.25 -4.75 -5.19
C ASN A 199 17.32 -3.23 -5.37
N PHE A 200 18.41 -2.77 -5.98
CA PHE A 200 18.62 -1.40 -6.43
C PHE A 200 18.84 -1.36 -7.95
N PHE A 201 18.40 -2.38 -8.69
CA PHE A 201 18.51 -2.45 -10.15
C PHE A 201 17.94 -1.19 -10.83
N ASP A 202 18.47 -0.83 -12.00
CA ASP A 202 17.98 0.32 -12.80
C ASP A 202 17.96 1.64 -12.02
N ASN A 203 19.02 1.87 -11.24
CA ASN A 203 19.31 3.14 -10.59
C ASN A 203 20.64 3.72 -11.09
N GLU A 204 20.84 5.02 -10.88
CA GLU A 204 22.04 5.76 -11.25
C GLU A 204 23.10 5.77 -10.12
N ILE A 205 23.28 4.65 -9.41
CA ILE A 205 24.26 4.54 -8.33
C ILE A 205 25.66 4.57 -8.95
N SER A 206 26.32 5.73 -8.87
CA SER A 206 27.52 6.05 -9.65
C SER A 206 28.86 5.79 -8.93
N ASP A 207 28.88 5.66 -7.60
CA ASP A 207 30.07 5.22 -6.86
C ASP A 207 29.94 3.81 -6.23
N SER A 208 31.06 3.33 -5.68
CA SER A 208 31.16 2.08 -4.92
C SER A 208 30.14 1.98 -3.79
N LEU A 209 29.62 0.77 -3.56
CA LEU A 209 28.79 0.43 -2.40
C LEU A 209 29.48 0.86 -1.08
N PRO A 210 28.72 1.37 -0.08
CA PRO A 210 29.27 1.82 1.18
C PRO A 210 29.92 0.66 1.97
N ARG A 211 30.91 0.96 2.81
CA ARG A 211 31.71 -0.06 3.52
C ARG A 211 30.86 -0.92 4.44
N SER A 212 29.80 -0.35 4.98
CA SER A 212 28.79 -1.06 5.76
C SER A 212 28.08 -2.21 5.02
N PHE A 213 28.17 -2.34 3.69
CA PHE A 213 27.63 -3.51 2.99
C PHE A 213 28.17 -4.84 3.55
N VAL A 214 29.39 -4.83 4.11
CA VAL A 214 29.98 -6.02 4.74
C VAL A 214 29.20 -6.51 5.97
N THR A 215 28.35 -5.67 6.56
CA THR A 215 27.53 -6.00 7.74
C THR A 215 26.22 -6.69 7.37
N LEU A 216 25.87 -6.76 6.08
CA LEU A 216 24.67 -7.43 5.55
C LEU A 216 24.87 -8.95 5.52
N SER A 217 25.08 -9.55 6.69
CA SER A 217 25.45 -10.97 6.83
C SER A 217 24.40 -11.97 6.34
N SER A 218 23.13 -11.54 6.21
CA SER A 218 22.03 -12.37 5.72
C SER A 218 21.80 -12.28 4.20
N LEU A 219 22.50 -11.37 3.52
CA LEU A 219 22.26 -11.05 2.11
C LEU A 219 22.60 -12.25 1.20
N LYS A 220 21.64 -12.62 0.36
CA LYS A 220 21.76 -13.72 -0.61
C LYS A 220 21.58 -13.24 -2.04
N TYR A 221 20.75 -12.23 -2.25
CA TYR A 221 20.40 -11.70 -3.56
C TYR A 221 20.64 -10.19 -3.58
N LEU A 222 21.45 -9.73 -4.53
CA LEU A 222 21.77 -8.33 -4.76
C LEU A 222 21.65 -8.05 -6.26
N ASN A 223 20.76 -7.12 -6.62
CA ASN A 223 20.53 -6.68 -8.01
C ASN A 223 20.62 -5.16 -8.11
#